data_AF-A0A0N8R6F2-F1
#
_entry.id   AF-A0A0N8R6F2-F1
#
_cell.length_a   1.000
_cell.length_b   1.000
_cell.length_c   1.000
_cell.angle_alpha   90.00
_cell.angle_beta   90.00
_cell.angle_gamma   90.00
#
_symmetry.space_group_name_H-M   'P 1'
#
loop_
_entity.id
_entity.type
_entity.pdbx_description
1 polymer ?
#
loop_
_entity_poly.entity_id
_entity_poly.type
_entity_poly.pdbx_seq_one_letter_code
_entity_poly.pdbx_strand_id
1 'polypeptide(L)'
;MLPIKTGDVLFIPAGADYPHQIINTSQAPLKYLSISTRETPEVCEYPDSGKYQAMVSVQGTRVFTANQRTTENLDYWDGEP
;
A
#
# COMPACT_ATOMS: atom_id res chain seq x y z
N MET A 1 -10.33 5.04 -15.88
CA MET A 1 -8.92 4.61 -16.06
C MET A 1 -8.22 5.66 -16.90
N LEU A 2 -6.99 6.02 -16.52
CA LEU A 2 -6.14 6.94 -17.29
C LEU A 2 -5.14 6.13 -18.11
N PRO A 3 -4.98 6.38 -19.42
CA PRO A 3 -3.96 5.71 -20.21
C PRO A 3 -2.57 6.18 -19.74
N ILE A 4 -1.63 5.23 -19.66
CA ILE A 4 -0.22 5.49 -19.39
C ILE A 4 0.61 5.09 -20.61
N LYS A 5 1.68 5.83 -20.89
CA LYS A 5 2.62 5.56 -21.99
C LYS A 5 4.06 5.81 -21.56
N THR A 6 5.00 5.42 -22.42
CA THR A 6 6.42 5.68 -22.22
C THR A 6 6.68 7.17 -22.02
N GLY A 7 7.41 7.50 -20.95
CA GLY A 7 7.77 8.87 -20.58
C GLY A 7 6.83 9.52 -19.57
N ASP A 8 5.66 8.93 -19.28
CA ASP A 8 4.77 9.45 -18.26
C ASP A 8 5.38 9.26 -16.85
N VAL A 9 5.15 10.25 -15.98
CA VAL A 9 5.54 10.21 -14.57
C VAL A 9 4.28 10.32 -13.73
N LEU A 10 4.08 9.35 -12.84
CA LEU A 10 2.94 9.31 -11.93
C LEU A 10 3.43 9.76 -10.54
N PHE A 11 2.81 10.81 -10.00
CA PHE A 11 3.05 11.27 -8.64
C PHE A 11 1.80 11.04 -7.80
N ILE A 12 1.97 10.38 -6.66
CA ILE A 12 0.88 10.00 -5.77
C ILE A 12 1.29 10.40 -4.36
N PRO A 13 0.67 11.45 -3.78
CA PRO A 13 0.97 11.87 -2.42
C PRO A 13 0.47 10.81 -1.42
N ALA A 14 1.06 10.80 -0.23
CA ALA A 14 0.56 9.98 0.87
C ALA A 14 -0.85 10.41 1.28
N GLY A 15 -1.68 9.44 1.68
CA GLY A 15 -3.07 9.66 2.09
C GLY A 15 -4.06 8.84 1.26
N ALA A 16 -5.33 8.88 1.68
CA ALA A 16 -6.39 8.05 1.14
C ALA A 16 -7.04 8.59 -0.15
N ASP A 17 -6.66 9.79 -0.60
CA ASP A 17 -7.32 10.47 -1.72
C ASP A 17 -7.02 9.82 -3.09
N TYR A 18 -5.88 9.12 -3.21
CA TYR A 18 -5.39 8.58 -4.49
C TYR A 18 -4.98 7.10 -4.43
N PRO A 19 -5.91 6.18 -4.07
CA PRO A 19 -5.66 4.76 -4.23
C PRO A 19 -5.47 4.45 -5.71
N HIS A 20 -4.48 3.62 -6.03
CA HIS A 20 -4.05 3.42 -7.41
C HIS A 20 -3.66 1.98 -7.69
N GLN A 21 -3.85 1.60 -8.95
CA GLN A 21 -3.36 0.35 -9.51
C GLN A 21 -3.01 0.57 -10.98
N ILE A 22 -2.03 -0.19 -11.47
CA ILE A 22 -1.68 -0.22 -12.88
C ILE A 22 -2.10 -1.58 -13.44
N ILE A 23 -3.00 -1.56 -14.42
CA ILE A 23 -3.44 -2.75 -15.15
C ILE A 23 -2.80 -2.70 -16.54
N ASN A 24 -1.94 -3.66 -16.85
CA ASN A 24 -1.37 -3.76 -18.20
C ASN A 24 -2.39 -4.36 -19.16
N THR A 25 -3.05 -3.52 -19.96
CA THR A 25 -4.02 -3.93 -20.97
C THR A 25 -3.40 -4.17 -22.36
N SER A 26 -2.07 -4.16 -22.47
CA SER A 26 -1.35 -4.38 -23.73
C SER A 26 -0.98 -5.85 -23.94
N GLN A 27 -0.55 -6.20 -25.16
CA GLN A 27 -0.03 -7.54 -25.48
C GLN A 27 1.47 -7.70 -25.19
N ALA A 28 2.12 -6.67 -24.64
CA ALA A 28 3.55 -6.67 -24.34
C ALA A 28 3.80 -6.48 -22.82
N PRO A 29 4.97 -6.86 -22.30
CA PRO A 29 5.32 -6.58 -20.91
C PRO A 29 5.40 -5.07 -20.63
N LEU A 30 4.79 -4.62 -19.53
CA LEU A 30 4.99 -3.28 -19.00
C LEU A 30 6.26 -3.24 -18.14
N LYS A 31 7.14 -2.27 -18.39
CA LYS A 31 8.32 -1.97 -17.56
C LYS A 31 8.22 -0.54 -17.06
N TYR A 32 8.45 -0.34 -15.77
CA TYR A 32 8.43 0.97 -15.13
C TYR A 32 9.43 1.01 -13.98
N LEU A 33 9.84 2.22 -13.59
CA LEU A 33 10.63 2.46 -12.39
C LEU A 33 9.68 2.88 -11.26
N SER A 34 9.75 2.17 -10.13
CA SER A 34 9.04 2.55 -8.90
C SER A 34 10.02 3.16 -7.92
N ILE A 35 9.70 4.35 -7.42
CA ILE A 35 10.51 5.09 -6.44
C ILE A 35 9.66 5.21 -5.18
N SER A 36 10.22 4.79 -4.05
CA SER A 36 9.56 4.81 -2.75
C SER A 36 10.46 5.48 -1.73
N THR A 37 9.87 6.22 -0.81
CA THR A 37 10.57 6.79 0.36
C THR A 37 11.07 5.71 1.32
N ARG A 38 10.43 4.52 1.32
CA ARG A 38 10.70 3.40 2.24
C ARG A 38 10.61 3.80 3.73
N GLU A 39 9.78 4.80 4.04
CA GLU A 39 9.51 5.22 5.40
C GLU A 39 8.91 4.09 6.24
N THR A 40 9.12 4.16 7.55
CA THR A 40 8.58 3.18 8.49
C THR A 40 8.18 3.85 9.81
N PRO A 41 7.02 3.51 10.41
CA PRO A 41 6.03 2.52 9.98
C PRO A 41 5.21 2.94 8.75
N GLU A 42 4.55 1.98 8.11
CA GLU A 42 3.67 2.18 6.93
C GLU A 42 2.31 1.51 7.16
N VAL A 43 1.23 2.15 6.68
CA VAL A 43 -0.12 1.58 6.64
C VAL A 43 -0.64 1.70 5.21
N CYS A 44 -0.70 0.58 4.50
CA CYS A 44 -1.18 0.51 3.12
C CYS A 44 -2.64 0.04 3.09
N GLU A 45 -3.54 0.87 2.60
CA GLU A 45 -4.97 0.56 2.50
C GLU A 45 -5.34 -0.08 1.15
N TYR A 46 -6.32 -0.99 1.19
CA TYR A 46 -6.88 -1.69 0.04
C TYR A 46 -8.40 -1.48 -0.01
N PRO A 47 -8.88 -0.34 -0.53
CA PRO A 47 -10.29 0.06 -0.48
C PRO A 47 -11.25 -0.97 -1.07
N ASP A 48 -10.91 -1.55 -2.22
CA ASP A 48 -11.74 -2.56 -2.92
C ASP A 48 -12.07 -3.78 -2.03
N SER A 49 -11.22 -4.08 -1.06
CA SER A 49 -11.40 -5.22 -0.16
C SER A 49 -11.70 -4.82 1.29
N GLY A 50 -11.71 -3.52 1.62
CA GLY A 50 -11.88 -3.01 2.97
C GLY A 50 -10.78 -3.46 3.94
N LYS A 51 -9.53 -3.61 3.46
CA LYS A 51 -8.40 -4.09 4.25
C LYS A 51 -7.32 -3.02 4.37
N TYR A 52 -6.44 -3.19 5.36
CA TYR A 52 -5.14 -2.53 5.41
C TYR A 52 -4.02 -3.52 5.72
N GLN A 53 -2.79 -3.14 5.38
CA GLN A 53 -1.57 -3.79 5.81
C GLN A 53 -0.70 -2.79 6.58
N ALA A 54 -0.50 -3.03 7.88
CA ALA A 54 0.42 -2.26 8.72
C ALA A 54 1.78 -2.95 8.76
N MET A 55 2.87 -2.18 8.61
CA MET A 55 4.22 -2.73 8.52
C MET A 55 5.26 -1.88 9.24
N VAL A 56 6.19 -2.55 9.93
CA VAL A 56 7.34 -1.91 10.58
C VAL A 56 8.64 -2.57 10.12
N SER A 57 9.64 -1.74 9.82
CA SER A 57 10.99 -2.19 9.47
C SER A 57 12.02 -1.56 10.41
N VAL A 58 13.01 -2.34 10.81
CA VAL A 58 14.17 -1.88 11.60
C VAL A 58 15.43 -2.20 10.83
N GLN A 59 16.28 -1.20 10.60
CA GLN A 59 17.51 -1.34 9.81
C GLN A 59 17.26 -1.98 8.42
N GLY A 60 16.13 -1.63 7.79
CA GLY A 60 15.73 -2.17 6.48
C GLY A 60 15.11 -3.57 6.50
N THR A 61 15.08 -4.25 7.65
CA THR A 61 14.48 -5.58 7.81
C THR A 61 13.05 -5.44 8.30
N ARG A 62 12.08 -6.12 7.65
CA ARG A 62 10.68 -6.15 8.09
C ARG A 62 10.58 -6.94 9.39
N VAL A 63 10.15 -6.29 10.47
CA VAL A 63 10.02 -6.89 11.81
C VAL A 63 8.56 -7.10 12.23
N PHE A 64 7.61 -6.41 11.58
CA PHE A 64 6.18 -6.54 11.85
C PHE A 64 5.38 -6.38 10.57
N THR A 65 4.36 -7.22 10.41
CA THR A 65 3.33 -7.12 9.37
C THR A 65 1.99 -7.58 9.94
N ALA A 66 0.94 -6.79 9.79
CA ALA A 66 -0.43 -7.19 10.11
C ALA A 66 -1.37 -6.82 8.96
N ASN A 67 -2.23 -7.77 8.57
CA ASN A 67 -3.26 -7.58 7.54
C ASN A 67 -4.63 -7.76 8.19
N GLN A 68 -5.46 -6.73 8.19
CA GLN A 68 -6.72 -6.66 8.93
C GLN A 68 -7.79 -5.96 8.08
N ARG A 69 -9.06 -6.15 8.44
CA ARG A 69 -10.15 -5.26 7.97
C ARG A 69 -10.23 -4.07 8.92
N THR A 70 -10.63 -2.91 8.42
CA THR A 70 -10.77 -1.71 9.27
C THR A 70 -11.84 -1.85 10.35
N THR A 71 -12.78 -2.78 10.18
CA THR A 71 -13.87 -3.07 11.12
C THR A 71 -13.51 -4.11 12.19
N GLU A 72 -12.42 -4.86 11.99
CA GLU A 72 -12.00 -5.93 12.89
C GLU A 72 -10.92 -5.37 13.82
N ASN A 73 -11.35 -4.71 14.91
CA ASN A 73 -10.46 -4.24 15.95
C ASN A 73 -10.78 -4.97 17.25
N LEU A 74 -9.73 -5.37 17.96
CA LEU A 74 -9.88 -5.85 19.33
C LEU A 74 -10.15 -4.68 20.26
N ASP A 75 -10.84 -4.95 21.36
CA ASP A 75 -10.91 -3.98 22.44
C ASP A 75 -9.49 -3.72 22.98
N TYR A 76 -9.23 -2.49 23.41
CA TYR A 76 -7.90 -2.10 23.88
C TYR A 76 -7.41 -2.95 25.06
N TRP A 77 -8.33 -3.45 25.90
CA TRP A 77 -8.02 -4.29 27.06
C TRP A 77 -8.33 -5.77 26.84
N ASP A 78 -8.64 -6.20 25.62
CA ASP A 78 -8.97 -7.59 25.33
C ASP A 78 -7.80 -8.53 25.70
N GLY A 79 -7.98 -9.32 26.76
CA GLY A 79 -6.98 -10.27 27.24
C GLY A 79 -5.87 -9.68 28.14
N GLU A 80 -5.92 -8.40 28.47
CA GLU A 80 -4.96 -7.74 29.37
C GLU A 80 -5.39 -7.85 30.86
N PRO A 81 -4.45 -7.83 31.84
CA PRO A 81 -4.74 -7.95 33.28
C PRO A 81 -5.55 -6.79 33.90
#